data_AF-A0A9P5Q3X4-F1
#
_entry.id   AF-A0A9P5Q3X4-F1
#
_cell.length_a   1.000
_cell.length_b   1.000
_cell.length_c   1.000
_cell.angle_alpha   90.00
_cell.angle_beta   90.00
_cell.angle_gamma   90.00
#
_symmetry.space_group_name_H-M   'P 1'
#
loop_
_entity.id
_entity.type
_entity.pdbx_description
1 polymer ?
#
loop_
_entity_poly.entity_id
_entity_poly.type
_entity_poly.pdbx_seq_one_letter_code
_entity_poly.pdbx_strand_id
1 'polypeptide(L)'
;MNHYSYPFFRNTREYELTVRQEPKQARMCGVGGKADRRPIDPPPIVQLRVIDPGRRANNSGQQSNSPTSPSTTVVNSPTPSTATNRDALRDSSVTDVDGDEDSSTAANAALGSYAQSFLQNPYFFMFASLAKPDDDAELHWLKDGRTRCTTGSTVSSLFSLKDPHHNNEDAGFFVFPDLSVRTEGSYRLKLSLYELVG
;
A
#
# COMPACT_ATOMS: atom_id res chain seq x y z
N MET A 1 15.61 40.64 10.18
CA MET A 1 14.71 39.72 9.45
C MET A 1 15.45 38.42 9.21
N ASN A 2 15.12 37.37 9.96
CA ASN A 2 15.83 36.09 9.87
C ASN A 2 15.44 35.36 8.58
N HIS A 3 16.43 35.09 7.73
CA HIS A 3 16.31 34.19 6.59
C HIS A 3 16.29 32.74 7.11
N TYR A 4 15.11 32.11 7.15
CA TYR A 4 15.02 30.67 7.32
C TYR A 4 15.29 30.02 5.96
N SER A 5 16.56 29.71 5.70
CA SER A 5 16.93 28.75 4.67
C SER A 5 16.49 27.38 5.16
N TYR A 6 15.47 26.79 4.55
CA TYR A 6 15.14 25.40 4.76
C TYR A 6 15.93 24.57 3.73
N PRO A 7 17.03 23.89 4.10
CA PRO A 7 17.69 22.96 3.20
C PRO A 7 16.82 21.71 3.10
N PHE A 8 15.76 21.74 2.29
CA PHE A 8 15.00 20.55 1.92
C PHE A 8 15.79 19.71 0.93
N PHE A 9 16.92 19.17 1.38
CA PHE A 9 17.22 17.78 1.03
C PHE A 9 16.42 16.90 2.00
N ARG A 10 15.08 17.00 1.96
CA ARG A 10 14.28 15.87 2.41
C ARG A 10 14.61 14.77 1.41
N ASN A 11 15.11 13.63 1.89
CA ASN A 11 15.25 12.40 1.12
C ASN A 11 14.16 12.35 0.06
N THR A 12 14.52 12.29 -1.22
CA THR A 12 13.58 12.25 -2.35
C THR A 12 12.86 10.90 -2.35
N ARG A 13 12.06 10.65 -1.32
CA ARG A 13 11.18 9.49 -1.21
C ARG A 13 10.10 9.68 -2.24
N GLU A 14 10.00 8.73 -3.15
CA GLU A 14 8.91 8.66 -4.10
C GLU A 14 7.74 7.95 -3.40
N TYR A 15 6.55 8.50 -3.54
CA TYR A 15 5.34 7.93 -2.95
C TYR A 15 4.44 7.43 -4.06
N GLU A 16 3.96 6.20 -3.92
CA GLU A 16 2.99 5.63 -4.83
C GLU A 16 1.71 5.32 -4.06
N LEU A 17 0.59 5.75 -4.64
CA LEU A 17 -0.74 5.55 -4.11
C LEU A 17 -1.51 4.66 -5.08
N THR A 18 -2.00 3.54 -4.57
CA THR A 18 -2.81 2.59 -5.36
C THR A 18 -4.19 2.48 -4.75
N VAL A 19 -5.24 2.77 -5.52
CA VAL A 19 -6.61 2.55 -5.07
C VAL A 19 -6.89 1.05 -5.10
N ARG A 20 -7.14 0.47 -3.92
CA ARG A 20 -7.44 -0.97 -3.76
C ARG A 20 -8.94 -1.25 -3.73
N GLN A 21 -9.73 -0.24 -3.36
CA GLN A 21 -11.17 -0.28 -3.45
C GLN A 21 -11.71 1.08 -3.89
N GLU A 22 -12.35 1.09 -5.06
CA GLU A 22 -12.98 2.27 -5.65
C GLU A 22 -14.39 2.50 -5.07
N PRO A 23 -14.75 3.75 -4.73
CA PRO A 23 -16.14 4.08 -4.43
C PRO A 23 -17.01 3.94 -5.68
N LYS A 24 -18.17 3.28 -5.56
CA LYS A 24 -19.06 3.02 -6.70
C LYS A 24 -20.32 3.86 -6.66
N GLN A 25 -20.88 4.05 -5.47
CA GLN A 25 -22.13 4.77 -5.30
C GLN A 25 -22.18 5.45 -3.93
N ALA A 26 -22.99 6.49 -3.83
CA ALA A 26 -23.28 7.13 -2.57
C ALA A 26 -24.73 7.61 -2.55
N ARG A 27 -25.27 7.77 -1.34
CA ARG A 27 -26.54 8.48 -1.14
C ARG A 27 -26.24 9.87 -0.60
N MET A 28 -26.78 10.89 -1.25
CA MET A 28 -26.69 12.26 -0.76
C MET A 28 -27.31 12.35 0.64
N CYS A 29 -26.53 12.91 1.56
CA CYS A 29 -26.91 13.13 2.95
C CYS A 29 -27.45 14.54 3.11
N GLY A 30 -28.69 14.66 3.59
CA GLY A 30 -29.30 15.94 3.91
C GLY A 30 -28.53 16.72 5.00
N VAL A 31 -28.82 18.01 5.13
CA VAL A 31 -28.25 18.87 6.17
C VAL A 31 -29.13 18.82 7.44
N GLY A 32 -28.51 18.71 8.62
CA GLY A 32 -29.20 18.71 9.92
C GLY A 32 -29.07 17.42 10.72
N GLY A 33 -29.44 17.47 12.01
CA GLY A 33 -29.22 16.38 12.98
C GLY A 33 -30.09 15.13 12.80
N LYS A 34 -31.09 15.16 11.92
CA LYS A 34 -31.97 14.03 11.59
C LYS A 34 -31.79 13.50 10.16
N ALA A 35 -30.71 13.90 9.48
CA ALA A 35 -30.47 13.48 8.10
C ALA A 35 -30.15 11.98 8.02
N ASP A 36 -30.74 11.27 7.05
CA ASP A 36 -30.33 9.90 6.68
C ASP A 36 -28.94 9.98 6.07
N ARG A 37 -27.94 9.65 6.90
CA ARG A 37 -26.53 9.66 6.50
C ARG A 37 -26.08 8.26 6.15
N ARG A 38 -25.53 8.09 4.95
CA ARG A 38 -24.98 6.82 4.49
C ARG A 38 -23.55 7.03 4.01
N PRO A 39 -22.60 6.18 4.43
CA PRO A 39 -21.27 6.18 3.85
C PRO A 39 -21.33 5.90 2.35
N ILE A 40 -20.31 6.32 1.63
CA ILE A 40 -20.02 5.87 0.28
C ILE A 40 -19.77 4.36 0.31
N ASP A 41 -20.37 3.65 -0.65
CA ASP A 41 -20.28 2.20 -0.75
C ASP A 41 -19.73 1.78 -2.14
N PRO A 42 -18.74 0.88 -2.18
CA PRO A 42 -17.93 0.40 -1.06
C PRO A 42 -16.97 1.50 -0.55
N PRO A 43 -16.44 1.40 0.69
CA PRO A 43 -15.60 2.45 1.26
C PRO A 43 -14.26 2.59 0.50
N PRO A 44 -13.76 3.80 0.23
CA PRO A 44 -12.47 3.97 -0.42
C PRO A 44 -11.32 3.37 0.42
N ILE A 45 -10.45 2.60 -0.24
CA ILE A 45 -9.23 2.04 0.36
C ILE A 45 -8.06 2.36 -0.56
N VAL A 46 -7.02 2.98 0.00
CA VAL A 46 -5.81 3.39 -0.73
C VAL A 46 -4.60 2.75 -0.06
N GLN A 47 -3.75 2.10 -0.83
CA GLN A 47 -2.46 1.57 -0.38
C GLN A 47 -1.36 2.59 -0.63
N LEU A 48 -0.50 2.79 0.36
CA LEU A 48 0.71 3.60 0.28
C LEU A 48 1.93 2.69 0.12
N ARG A 49 2.75 3.00 -0.89
CA ARG A 49 4.10 2.44 -1.05
C ARG A 49 5.11 3.57 -1.04
N VAL A 50 6.09 3.49 -0.14
CA VAL A 50 7.23 4.40 -0.10
C VAL A 50 8.39 3.78 -0.86
N ILE A 51 8.91 4.51 -1.84
CA ILE A 51 10.01 4.07 -2.69
C ILE A 51 11.23 4.94 -2.34
N ASP A 52 12.24 4.30 -1.75
CA ASP A 52 13.51 4.96 -1.51
C ASP A 52 14.37 4.96 -2.78
N PRO A 53 14.89 6.12 -3.24
CA PRO A 53 15.65 6.23 -4.48
C PRO A 53 16.98 5.47 -4.41
N GLY A 54 17.55 5.28 -3.21
CA GLY A 54 18.73 4.44 -2.98
C GLY A 54 18.52 2.97 -3.38
N ARG A 55 17.27 2.50 -3.44
CA ARG A 55 16.92 1.13 -3.86
C ARG A 55 16.97 0.96 -5.38
N ARG A 56 16.68 2.01 -6.15
CA ARG A 56 16.59 1.95 -7.62
C ARG A 56 17.97 1.80 -8.28
N ALA A 57 19.02 2.33 -7.67
CA ALA A 57 20.40 2.25 -8.18
C ALA A 57 21.01 0.84 -8.09
N ASN A 58 20.56 0.00 -7.14
CA ASN A 58 21.17 -1.31 -6.91
C ASN A 58 20.57 -2.44 -7.77
N ASN A 59 19.43 -2.22 -8.45
CA ASN A 59 18.71 -3.27 -9.18
C ASN A 59 18.90 -3.25 -10.71
N SER A 60 19.68 -2.31 -11.26
CA SER A 60 19.98 -2.23 -12.70
C SER A 60 21.17 -3.09 -13.16
N GLY A 61 21.66 -4.02 -12.33
CA GLY A 61 22.88 -4.81 -12.59
C GLY A 61 22.72 -6.32 -12.86
N GLN A 62 21.52 -6.91 -12.76
CA GLN A 62 21.31 -8.33 -13.05
C GLN A 62 20.37 -8.54 -14.25
N GLN A 63 20.87 -8.21 -15.45
CA GLN A 63 20.46 -8.85 -16.69
C GLN A 63 21.67 -9.60 -17.25
N SER A 64 21.77 -10.89 -16.96
CA SER A 64 22.63 -11.79 -17.72
C SER A 64 22.02 -13.19 -17.77
N ASN A 65 21.24 -13.40 -18.83
CA ASN A 65 21.19 -14.57 -19.70
C ASN A 65 21.48 -15.96 -19.13
N SER A 66 20.53 -16.87 -19.29
CA SER A 66 20.83 -18.23 -19.76
C SER A 66 19.61 -18.90 -20.45
N PRO A 67 19.86 -19.84 -21.38
CA PRO A 67 19.13 -19.95 -22.63
C PRO A 67 18.02 -21.02 -22.67
N THR A 68 17.16 -20.82 -23.66
CA THR A 68 16.08 -21.68 -24.17
C THR A 68 16.55 -23.08 -24.62
N SER A 69 15.72 -24.10 -24.36
CA SER A 69 15.63 -25.31 -25.21
C SER A 69 14.21 -25.93 -25.16
N PRO A 70 13.77 -26.62 -26.23
CA PRO A 70 12.35 -26.68 -26.62
C PRO A 70 11.63 -28.02 -26.32
N SER A 71 10.30 -27.91 -26.25
CA SER A 71 9.18 -28.87 -26.44
C SER A 71 9.41 -30.39 -26.40
N THR A 72 8.55 -31.14 -25.68
CA THR A 72 7.40 -31.92 -26.24
C THR A 72 6.61 -32.69 -25.15
N THR A 73 5.28 -32.56 -25.21
CA THR A 73 4.10 -33.37 -24.78
C THR A 73 4.37 -34.83 -24.33
N VAL A 74 3.73 -35.47 -23.32
CA VAL A 74 2.36 -36.07 -23.32
C VAL A 74 1.99 -36.66 -21.93
N VAL A 75 0.87 -36.18 -21.35
CA VAL A 75 -0.30 -36.86 -20.70
C VAL A 75 -0.14 -38.18 -19.89
N ASN A 76 -0.49 -38.16 -18.58
CA ASN A 76 -1.61 -38.89 -17.93
C ASN A 76 -1.56 -38.93 -16.37
N SER A 77 -2.71 -38.73 -15.73
CA SER A 77 -3.05 -39.05 -14.31
C SER A 77 -3.65 -40.50 -14.24
N PRO A 78 -4.01 -41.14 -13.09
CA PRO A 78 -4.11 -40.70 -11.69
C PRO A 78 -3.58 -41.70 -10.59
N THR A 79 -3.88 -41.37 -9.32
CA THR A 79 -3.58 -41.87 -7.94
C THR A 79 -3.84 -43.38 -7.60
N PRO A 80 -3.86 -43.85 -6.31
CA PRO A 80 -2.88 -43.86 -5.18
C PRO A 80 -2.73 -45.25 -4.48
N SER A 81 -1.67 -45.52 -3.68
CA SER A 81 -1.71 -46.55 -2.60
C SER A 81 -0.50 -46.58 -1.65
N THR A 82 -0.79 -46.33 -0.37
CA THR A 82 -0.50 -47.14 0.84
C THR A 82 0.89 -47.76 1.12
N ALA A 83 1.52 -47.24 2.19
CA ALA A 83 2.35 -47.84 3.26
C ALA A 83 3.13 -49.16 3.02
N THR A 84 4.43 -49.19 3.36
CA THR A 84 4.98 -49.79 4.61
C THR A 84 6.52 -49.91 4.57
N ASN A 85 7.14 -49.53 5.69
CA ASN A 85 8.46 -49.88 6.27
C ASN A 85 9.53 -50.60 5.43
N ARG A 86 10.79 -50.12 5.54
CA ARG A 86 11.88 -50.87 6.22
C ARG A 86 13.19 -50.08 6.32
N ASP A 87 13.87 -50.37 7.42
CA ASP A 87 15.16 -49.91 7.91
C ASP A 87 16.32 -49.91 6.90
N ALA A 88 17.22 -48.92 7.01
CA ALA A 88 18.64 -49.12 6.76
C ALA A 88 19.50 -48.07 7.50
N LEU A 89 20.27 -48.59 8.46
CA LEU A 89 21.37 -47.95 9.19
C LEU A 89 22.53 -47.61 8.22
N ARG A 90 23.05 -46.37 8.24
CA ARG A 90 24.42 -45.99 7.81
C ARG A 90 24.68 -44.55 8.25
N ASP A 91 25.45 -44.35 9.32
CA ASP A 91 26.91 -44.21 9.36
C ASP A 91 27.42 -42.84 8.89
N SER A 92 27.78 -42.04 9.89
CA SER A 92 28.86 -41.06 9.99
C SER A 92 29.44 -40.42 8.72
N SER A 93 29.30 -39.09 8.62
CA SER A 93 30.43 -38.23 8.25
C SER A 93 30.18 -36.80 8.70
N VAL A 94 30.97 -36.40 9.71
CA VAL A 94 31.28 -35.02 10.05
C VAL A 94 31.79 -34.32 8.79
N THR A 95 31.17 -33.20 8.42
CA THR A 95 31.84 -32.16 7.62
C THR A 95 31.69 -30.88 8.39
N ASP A 96 32.80 -30.44 8.96
CA ASP A 96 33.01 -29.10 9.48
C ASP A 96 32.63 -28.10 8.39
N VAL A 97 31.61 -27.28 8.65
CA VAL A 97 31.32 -26.11 7.83
C VAL A 97 31.98 -24.93 8.55
N ASP A 98 33.23 -24.68 8.18
CA ASP A 98 33.92 -23.44 8.45
C ASP A 98 33.06 -22.26 7.95
N GLY A 99 33.02 -21.22 8.76
CA GLY A 99 32.21 -20.03 8.51
C GLY A 99 32.69 -19.24 7.30
N ASP A 100 31.71 -18.80 6.52
CA ASP A 100 31.76 -17.51 5.84
C ASP A 100 30.46 -16.79 6.24
N GLU A 101 30.54 -15.97 7.29
CA GLU A 101 29.51 -14.98 7.62
C GLU A 101 29.43 -13.99 6.46
N ASP A 102 28.55 -14.28 5.49
CA ASP A 102 28.26 -13.36 4.40
C ASP A 102 27.53 -12.12 4.95
N SER A 103 28.34 -11.10 5.23
CA SER A 103 27.98 -9.72 5.58
C SER A 103 26.93 -9.08 4.66
N SER A 104 26.58 -9.69 3.52
CA SER A 104 25.49 -9.26 2.63
C SER A 104 24.08 -9.51 3.20
N THR A 105 23.90 -10.46 4.14
CA THR A 105 22.58 -10.82 4.68
C THR A 105 22.06 -9.78 5.69
N ALA A 106 22.95 -9.23 6.51
CA ALA A 106 22.60 -8.21 7.50
C ALA A 106 22.21 -6.86 6.85
N ALA A 107 22.86 -6.49 5.74
CA ALA A 107 22.54 -5.28 4.99
C ALA A 107 21.15 -5.37 4.31
N ASN A 108 20.79 -6.54 3.77
CA ASN A 108 19.46 -6.79 3.19
C ASN A 108 18.34 -6.82 4.25
N ALA A 109 18.62 -7.41 5.43
CA ALA A 109 17.67 -7.40 6.55
C ALA A 109 17.42 -5.98 7.11
N ALA A 110 18.47 -5.16 7.21
CA ALA A 110 18.34 -3.76 7.59
C ALA A 110 17.57 -2.94 6.53
N LEU A 111 17.77 -3.22 5.24
CA LEU A 111 17.06 -2.56 4.13
C LEU A 111 15.55 -2.86 4.13
N GLY A 112 15.16 -4.11 4.41
CA GLY A 112 13.75 -4.49 4.56
C GLY A 112 13.09 -3.82 5.77
N SER A 113 13.85 -3.61 6.85
CA SER A 113 13.40 -2.93 8.07
C SER A 113 13.04 -1.46 7.82
N TYR A 114 13.84 -0.71 7.04
CA TYR A 114 13.54 0.70 6.73
C TYR A 114 12.34 0.86 5.79
N ALA A 115 12.20 -0.01 4.80
CA ALA A 115 11.02 -0.03 3.95
C ALA A 115 9.75 -0.39 4.72
N GLN A 116 9.84 -1.04 5.89
CA GLN A 116 8.70 -1.24 6.79
C GLN A 116 8.61 -0.15 7.87
N SER A 117 9.68 0.59 8.15
CA SER A 117 9.71 1.64 9.20
C SER A 117 8.66 2.73 8.97
N PHE A 118 8.30 3.03 7.72
CA PHE A 118 7.27 4.01 7.41
C PHE A 118 5.88 3.58 7.90
N LEU A 119 5.62 2.28 8.05
CA LEU A 119 4.34 1.77 8.55
C LEU A 119 4.10 2.15 10.01
N GLN A 120 5.17 2.40 10.76
CA GLN A 120 5.11 2.88 12.14
C GLN A 120 5.09 4.42 12.21
N ASN A 121 5.24 5.11 11.08
CA ASN A 121 5.29 6.57 11.06
C ASN A 121 3.88 7.15 11.32
N PRO A 122 3.63 7.78 12.48
CA PRO A 122 2.32 8.30 12.84
C PRO A 122 1.99 9.61 12.12
N TYR A 123 2.91 10.16 11.34
CA TYR A 123 2.79 11.48 10.72
C TYR A 123 2.12 11.44 9.35
N PHE A 124 1.88 10.26 8.77
CA PHE A 124 1.14 10.13 7.52
C PHE A 124 -0.37 10.11 7.74
N PHE A 125 -1.05 11.00 7.04
CA PHE A 125 -2.51 11.01 6.96
C PHE A 125 -2.95 11.36 5.54
N MET A 126 -4.15 10.90 5.18
CA MET A 126 -4.76 11.15 3.88
C MET A 126 -6.07 11.90 4.05
N PHE A 127 -6.27 12.93 3.25
CA PHE A 127 -7.51 13.70 3.19
C PHE A 127 -8.29 13.38 1.91
N ALA A 128 -9.59 13.17 2.06
CA ALA A 128 -10.52 12.92 0.97
C ALA A 128 -11.40 14.15 0.74
N SER A 129 -11.39 14.68 -0.48
CA SER A 129 -12.28 15.75 -0.94
C SER A 129 -13.01 15.36 -2.22
N LEU A 130 -14.15 15.99 -2.48
CA LEU A 130 -14.83 15.83 -3.77
C LEU A 130 -14.15 16.69 -4.82
N ALA A 131 -14.05 16.16 -6.04
CA ALA A 131 -13.62 16.90 -7.22
C ALA A 131 -14.65 16.75 -8.33
N LYS A 132 -14.67 17.72 -9.26
CA LYS A 132 -15.53 17.62 -10.45
C LYS A 132 -15.16 16.40 -11.32
N PRO A 133 -16.12 15.84 -12.07
CA PRO A 133 -15.86 14.73 -12.97
C PRO A 133 -14.89 15.08 -14.09
N ASP A 134 -14.80 16.35 -14.50
CA ASP A 134 -14.07 16.74 -15.72
C ASP A 134 -12.72 17.45 -15.46
N ASP A 135 -12.60 18.31 -14.43
CA ASP A 135 -11.49 19.28 -14.35
C ASP A 135 -10.67 19.26 -13.03
N ASP A 136 -10.74 18.18 -12.25
CA ASP A 136 -10.04 17.97 -10.96
C ASP A 136 -10.27 19.08 -9.91
N ALA A 137 -11.15 20.04 -10.19
CA ALA A 137 -11.43 21.16 -9.30
C ALA A 137 -12.16 20.67 -8.05
N GLU A 138 -11.62 21.04 -6.88
CA GLU A 138 -12.17 20.60 -5.59
C GLU A 138 -13.48 21.30 -5.24
N LEU A 139 -14.43 20.50 -4.74
CA LEU A 139 -15.75 20.91 -4.29
C LEU A 139 -15.78 20.86 -2.76
N HIS A 140 -15.28 21.91 -2.11
CA HIS A 140 -15.24 21.96 -0.64
C HIS A 140 -16.59 22.32 -0.01
N TRP A 141 -17.33 23.25 -0.62
CA TRP A 141 -18.52 23.86 -0.04
C TRP A 141 -19.76 23.65 -0.92
N LEU A 142 -20.91 23.48 -0.28
CA LEU A 142 -22.21 23.56 -0.93
C LEU A 142 -22.45 24.98 -1.47
N LYS A 143 -23.50 25.13 -2.27
CA LYS A 143 -23.93 26.43 -2.83
C LYS A 143 -24.23 27.49 -1.75
N ASP A 144 -24.43 27.08 -0.51
CA ASP A 144 -24.65 27.98 0.63
C ASP A 144 -23.36 28.65 1.16
N GLY A 145 -22.18 28.20 0.71
CA GLY A 145 -20.87 28.70 1.13
C GLY A 145 -20.51 28.43 2.60
N ARG A 146 -21.30 27.64 3.33
CA ARG A 146 -21.14 27.41 4.77
C ARG A 146 -21.03 25.93 5.11
N THR A 147 -21.68 25.08 4.34
CA THR A 147 -21.74 23.63 4.58
C THR A 147 -20.73 22.94 3.67
N ARG A 148 -19.94 22.00 4.22
CA ARG A 148 -19.01 21.21 3.39
C ARG A 148 -19.77 20.24 2.48
N CYS A 149 -19.20 19.91 1.32
CA CYS A 149 -19.76 18.86 0.45
C CYS A 149 -19.62 17.45 1.03
N THR A 150 -18.61 17.21 1.86
CA THR A 150 -18.35 15.93 2.52
C THR A 150 -18.73 15.99 4.01
N THR A 151 -19.00 14.83 4.61
CA THR A 151 -19.29 14.69 6.03
C THR A 151 -18.87 13.32 6.56
N GLY A 152 -18.67 13.22 7.86
CA GLY A 152 -18.08 12.04 8.51
C GLY A 152 -16.57 12.13 8.58
N SER A 153 -15.89 11.00 8.48
CA SER A 153 -14.43 10.90 8.54
C SER A 153 -13.80 11.14 7.18
N THR A 154 -13.46 12.40 6.88
CA THR A 154 -12.78 12.80 5.64
C THR A 154 -11.27 12.68 5.70
N VAL A 155 -10.71 12.35 6.86
CA VAL A 155 -9.28 12.15 7.09
C VAL A 155 -9.08 10.72 7.57
N SER A 156 -8.05 10.05 7.05
CA SER A 156 -7.64 8.71 7.45
C SER A 156 -6.17 8.70 7.84
N SER A 157 -5.85 8.05 8.95
CA SER A 157 -4.45 7.77 9.34
C SER A 157 -3.92 6.56 8.58
N LEU A 158 -2.60 6.40 8.54
CA LEU A 158 -1.96 5.21 8.00
C LEU A 158 -2.24 3.99 8.90
N PHE A 159 -2.80 2.93 8.33
CA PHE A 159 -2.99 1.63 8.99
C PHE A 159 -2.00 0.62 8.41
N SER A 160 -1.21 -0.03 9.26
CA SER A 160 -0.40 -1.19 8.86
C SER A 160 -1.29 -2.43 8.84
N LEU A 161 -1.59 -2.96 7.65
CA LEU A 161 -2.40 -4.17 7.46
C LEU A 161 -1.63 -5.15 6.56
N LYS A 162 -1.96 -6.43 6.65
CA LYS A 162 -1.38 -7.43 5.75
C LYS A 162 -2.08 -7.40 4.38
N ASP A 163 -1.30 -7.41 3.30
CA ASP A 163 -1.84 -7.46 1.94
C ASP A 163 -2.00 -8.92 1.47
N PRO A 164 -3.24 -9.44 1.34
CA PRO A 164 -3.46 -10.81 0.87
C PRO A 164 -3.01 -11.02 -0.58
N HIS A 165 -2.83 -9.96 -1.37
CA HIS A 165 -2.37 -10.07 -2.76
C HIS A 165 -0.84 -10.06 -2.88
N HIS A 166 -0.13 -9.69 -1.81
CA HIS A 166 1.33 -9.61 -1.80
C HIS A 166 1.90 -10.48 -0.67
N ASN A 167 1.65 -11.79 -0.76
CA ASN A 167 2.20 -12.80 0.16
C ASN A 167 1.94 -12.50 1.65
N ASN A 168 0.85 -11.78 1.98
CA ASN A 168 0.50 -11.40 3.34
C ASN A 168 1.56 -10.50 4.03
N GLU A 169 2.32 -9.74 3.25
CA GLU A 169 3.29 -8.76 3.75
C GLU A 169 2.57 -7.53 4.32
N ASP A 170 3.18 -6.90 5.32
CA ASP A 170 2.67 -5.67 5.91
C ASP A 170 2.75 -4.51 4.91
N ALA A 171 1.64 -3.82 4.72
CA ALA A 171 1.52 -2.67 3.85
C ALA A 171 0.69 -1.55 4.50
N GLY A 172 0.90 -0.32 4.03
CA GLY A 172 0.26 0.86 4.56
C GLY A 172 -1.05 1.12 3.83
N PHE A 173 -2.15 1.27 4.56
CA PHE A 173 -3.47 1.55 3.98
C PHE A 173 -4.13 2.77 4.64
N PHE A 174 -4.83 3.54 3.82
CA PHE A 174 -5.79 4.55 4.25
C PHE A 174 -7.19 4.04 3.95
N VAL A 175 -8.06 4.04 4.96
CA VAL A 175 -9.42 3.50 4.88
C VAL A 175 -10.41 4.61 5.23
N PHE A 176 -11.45 4.75 4.42
CA PHE A 176 -12.51 5.75 4.61
C PHE A 176 -13.86 5.06 4.85
N PRO A 177 -14.06 4.41 6.02
CA PRO A 177 -15.26 3.60 6.27
C PRO A 177 -16.51 4.45 6.51
N ASP A 178 -16.32 5.74 6.82
CA ASP A 178 -17.38 6.65 7.26
C ASP A 178 -17.34 7.98 6.48
N LEU A 179 -17.08 7.92 5.18
CA LEU A 179 -17.10 9.08 4.29
C LEU A 179 -18.47 9.19 3.61
N SER A 180 -19.12 10.35 3.70
CA SER A 180 -20.42 10.62 3.07
C SER A 180 -20.41 11.92 2.28
N VAL A 181 -21.33 12.04 1.31
CA VAL A 181 -21.50 13.26 0.49
C VAL A 181 -22.83 13.95 0.78
N ARG A 182 -22.87 15.27 0.62
CA ARG A 182 -24.06 16.12 0.79
C ARG A 182 -24.58 16.71 -0.52
N THR A 183 -23.92 16.40 -1.62
CA THR A 183 -24.28 16.85 -2.96
C THR A 183 -24.77 15.68 -3.79
N GLU A 184 -25.82 15.92 -4.56
CA GLU A 184 -26.22 15.03 -5.65
C GLU A 184 -25.39 15.30 -6.90
N GLY A 185 -25.25 14.28 -7.75
CA GLY A 185 -24.54 14.37 -9.03
C GLY A 185 -23.37 13.40 -9.14
N SER A 186 -22.57 13.61 -10.19
CA SER A 186 -21.36 12.84 -10.47
C SER A 186 -20.12 13.62 -10.03
N TYR A 187 -19.17 12.93 -9.41
CA TYR A 187 -17.94 13.50 -8.89
C TYR A 187 -16.85 12.44 -8.84
N ARG A 188 -15.61 12.89 -8.66
CA ARG A 188 -14.46 12.05 -8.33
C ARG A 188 -14.05 12.31 -6.89
N LEU A 189 -13.39 11.33 -6.28
CA LEU A 189 -12.77 11.50 -4.98
C LEU A 189 -11.30 11.85 -5.17
N LYS A 190 -10.89 13.01 -4.68
CA LYS A 190 -9.48 13.40 -4.64
C LYS A 190 -8.89 12.99 -3.29
N LEU A 191 -7.81 12.23 -3.35
CA LEU A 191 -7.12 11.64 -2.20
C LEU A 191 -5.74 12.29 -2.10
N SER A 192 -5.56 13.11 -1.07
CA SER A 192 -4.34 13.89 -0.87
C SER A 192 -3.55 13.34 0.31
N LEU A 193 -2.33 12.87 0.07
CA LEU A 193 -1.41 12.39 1.10
C LEU A 193 -0.68 13.57 1.75
N TYR A 194 -0.57 13.54 3.07
CA TYR A 194 0.19 14.51 3.86
C TYR A 194 1.12 13.79 4.83
N GLU A 195 2.26 14.43 5.09
CA GLU A 195 3.24 14.03 6.10
C GLU A 195 3.45 15.23 7.05
N LEU A 196 3.13 15.06 8.33
CA LEU A 196 3.41 16.08 9.33
C LEU A 196 4.92 16.12 9.59
N VAL A 197 5.51 17.31 9.52
CA VAL A 197 6.94 17.49 9.84
C VAL A 197 7.09 18.45 10.99
N GLY A 198 7.72 17.94 12.06
CA GLY A 198 8.10 18.69 13.25
C GLY A 198 9.44 19.40 13.11
#